data_AF-A0A6N6PYE1-F1
#
_entry.id   AF-A0A6N6PYE1-F1
#
_cell.length_a   1.000
_cell.length_b   1.000
_cell.length_c   1.000
_cell.angle_alpha   90.00
_cell.angle_beta   90.00
_cell.angle_gamma   90.00
#
_symmetry.space_group_name_H-M   'P 1'
#
loop_
_entity.id
_entity.type
_entity.pdbx_description
1 polymer ?
#
loop_
_entity_poly.entity_id
_entity_poly.type
_entity_poly.pdbx_seq_one_letter_code
_entity_poly.pdbx_strand_id
1 'polypeptide(L)'
;MTRRHPPAHNPPAPAETKTMKPSLLAVSLAALVLAHAPSHAGEEAVVQLTNQHLDLRAVYDPGARDPLVVLAVDEDHGASYTPDQCVLVVGESARLTLPAGTPFGNEGDPIHVLPQSQDPDLLDLGVSAEGIPGGVFAGDLSFRFSAVSGPGKLFLWKSTSPGSYDVAVDSGDGLGVTDQLVPSIGGHEHFNWGFTAPGVYRVTLVASGRPIDAGVDLASPAATFEFHVLPLPPEPARLRVVGIAADGALRVELAGIPGSTHEVFASSDLEVWTLAGSVTLAGSTREITVPKSGSALFVRAVAR
;
A
#
# COMPACT_ATOMS: atom_id res chain seq x y z
N MET A 1 -54.05 -38.27 56.44
CA MET A 1 -52.72 -37.61 56.48
C MET A 1 -52.14 -37.60 55.08
N THR A 2 -52.23 -36.49 54.37
CA THR A 2 -51.68 -36.32 53.01
C THR A 2 -50.80 -35.08 53.03
N ARG A 3 -49.48 -35.29 53.13
CA ARG A 3 -48.47 -34.21 53.04
C ARG A 3 -48.33 -33.80 51.57
N ARG A 4 -48.55 -32.52 51.27
CA ARG A 4 -48.15 -31.90 49.99
C ARG A 4 -46.63 -31.64 50.03
N HIS A 5 -45.92 -32.05 48.98
CA HIS A 5 -44.55 -31.60 48.70
C HIS A 5 -44.59 -30.34 47.81
N PRO A 6 -43.69 -29.35 48.01
CA PRO A 6 -43.57 -28.21 47.11
C PRO A 6 -42.71 -28.57 45.87
N PRO A 7 -42.86 -27.85 44.74
CA PRO A 7 -42.02 -28.06 43.56
C PRO A 7 -40.60 -27.51 43.79
N ALA A 8 -39.61 -28.22 43.24
CA ALA A 8 -38.20 -27.85 43.29
C ALA A 8 -37.91 -26.62 42.42
N HIS A 9 -37.16 -25.67 42.96
CA HIS A 9 -36.59 -24.53 42.23
C HIS A 9 -35.41 -25.03 41.38
N ASN A 10 -35.49 -24.90 40.06
CA ASN A 10 -34.31 -25.06 39.20
C ASN A 10 -33.43 -23.79 39.31
N PRO A 11 -32.09 -23.93 39.40
CA PRO A 11 -31.17 -22.79 39.33
C PRO A 11 -31.11 -22.21 37.89
N PRO A 12 -30.78 -20.92 37.74
CA PRO A 12 -30.64 -20.30 36.42
C PRO A 12 -29.41 -20.87 35.68
N ALA A 13 -29.55 -21.01 34.36
CA ALA A 13 -28.48 -21.46 33.47
C ALA A 13 -27.30 -20.45 33.48
N PRO A 14 -26.04 -20.91 33.35
CA PRO A 14 -24.89 -20.04 33.26
C PRO A 14 -24.91 -19.22 31.94
N ALA A 15 -24.44 -17.98 32.03
CA ALA A 15 -24.33 -17.07 30.89
C ALA A 15 -23.38 -17.61 29.81
N GLU A 16 -23.83 -17.66 28.57
CA GLU A 16 -23.01 -18.04 27.41
C GLU A 16 -21.89 -17.02 27.18
N THR A 17 -20.64 -17.44 27.40
CA THR A 17 -19.47 -16.75 26.84
C THR A 17 -19.42 -17.01 25.34
N LYS A 18 -19.80 -16.02 24.54
CA LYS A 18 -19.60 -16.04 23.08
C LYS A 18 -18.10 -15.99 22.77
N THR A 19 -17.55 -17.11 22.33
CA THR A 19 -16.26 -17.16 21.63
C THR A 19 -16.43 -16.58 20.22
N MET A 20 -15.85 -15.39 19.98
CA MET A 20 -15.75 -14.82 18.64
C MET A 20 -14.73 -15.60 17.81
N LYS A 21 -15.10 -15.94 16.57
CA LYS A 21 -14.19 -16.49 15.55
C LYS A 21 -13.21 -15.41 15.09
N PRO A 22 -11.96 -15.75 14.73
CA PRO A 22 -10.98 -14.78 14.28
C PRO A 22 -11.34 -14.26 12.88
N SER A 23 -12.04 -13.12 12.82
CA SER A 23 -11.97 -12.19 11.70
C SER A 23 -10.74 -11.29 11.90
N LEU A 24 -10.11 -10.83 10.83
CA LEU A 24 -8.98 -9.88 10.89
C LEU A 24 -9.41 -8.62 11.65
N LEU A 25 -9.08 -8.54 12.94
CA LEU A 25 -9.29 -7.35 13.76
C LEU A 25 -8.12 -6.39 13.53
N ALA A 26 -8.40 -5.26 12.88
CA ALA A 26 -7.51 -4.11 12.96
C ALA A 26 -7.65 -3.48 14.36
N VAL A 27 -6.57 -3.52 15.16
CA VAL A 27 -6.53 -2.93 16.51
C VAL A 27 -5.59 -1.74 16.47
N SER A 28 -6.11 -0.56 16.79
CA SER A 28 -5.34 0.69 16.88
C SER A 28 -5.22 1.11 18.33
N LEU A 29 -4.00 1.33 18.84
CA LEU A 29 -3.71 1.62 20.24
C LEU A 29 -2.98 2.96 20.37
N ALA A 30 -3.46 3.84 21.25
CA ALA A 30 -2.77 5.06 21.64
C ALA A 30 -2.38 5.01 23.13
N ALA A 31 -1.12 5.33 23.43
CA ALA A 31 -0.57 5.45 24.77
C ALA A 31 -0.04 6.87 25.00
N LEU A 32 -0.28 7.44 26.18
CA LEU A 32 0.31 8.73 26.56
C LEU A 32 1.61 8.50 27.34
N VAL A 33 2.75 8.78 26.70
CA VAL A 33 4.00 9.11 27.39
C VAL A 33 4.15 10.63 27.28
N LEU A 34 4.34 11.35 28.39
CA LEU A 34 4.68 12.78 28.34
C LEU A 34 6.07 12.95 27.71
N ALA A 35 6.14 12.99 26.39
CA ALA A 35 7.29 13.42 25.63
C ALA A 35 6.93 14.74 24.93
N HIS A 36 7.85 15.70 24.95
CA HIS A 36 7.69 16.97 24.26
C HIS A 36 7.37 16.70 22.79
N ALA A 37 6.26 17.24 22.30
CA ALA A 37 5.86 17.10 20.91
C ALA A 37 7.00 17.62 20.02
N PRO A 38 7.55 16.82 19.09
CA PRO A 38 8.40 17.38 18.06
C PRO A 38 7.54 18.33 17.23
N SER A 39 8.06 19.52 16.96
CA SER A 39 7.48 20.41 15.95
C SER A 39 7.40 19.64 14.64
N HIS A 40 6.22 19.61 14.00
CA HIS A 40 6.06 19.14 12.64
C HIS A 40 6.92 20.03 11.72
N ALA A 41 8.17 19.64 11.48
CA ALA A 41 8.89 20.05 10.29
C ALA A 41 8.09 19.51 9.10
N GLY A 42 7.80 20.39 8.12
CA GLY A 42 6.91 20.09 7.01
C GLY A 42 7.28 18.79 6.31
N GLU A 43 6.38 17.82 6.39
CA GLU A 43 6.40 16.63 5.54
C GLU A 43 6.05 17.13 4.14
N GLU A 44 7.02 17.08 3.21
CA GLU A 44 6.79 17.46 1.82
C GLU A 44 5.69 16.55 1.26
N ALA A 45 4.67 17.14 0.64
CA ALA A 45 3.52 16.37 0.18
C ALA A 45 3.94 15.42 -0.94
N VAL A 46 3.73 14.11 -0.74
CA VAL A 46 3.98 13.08 -1.76
C VAL A 46 3.09 13.33 -2.97
N VAL A 47 3.69 13.44 -4.15
CA VAL A 47 3.00 13.71 -5.41
C VAL A 47 2.25 12.47 -5.88
N GLN A 48 0.98 12.61 -6.26
CA GLN A 48 0.22 11.53 -6.91
C GLN A 48 0.31 11.67 -8.42
N LEU A 49 0.83 10.63 -9.08
CA LEU A 49 0.95 10.53 -10.53
C LEU A 49 -0.18 9.64 -11.03
N THR A 50 -1.09 10.18 -11.83
CA THR A 50 -2.38 9.58 -12.13
C THR A 50 -2.62 9.29 -13.60
N ASN A 51 -2.11 10.15 -14.48
CA ASN A 51 -2.40 10.10 -15.92
C ASN A 51 -1.35 10.78 -16.80
N GLN A 52 -0.16 11.03 -16.24
CA GLN A 52 0.97 11.60 -16.98
C GLN A 52 1.65 10.52 -17.83
N HIS A 53 2.38 10.94 -18.87
CA HIS A 53 3.44 10.13 -19.46
C HIS A 53 4.60 10.04 -18.48
N LEU A 54 4.76 8.87 -17.86
CA LEU A 54 5.69 8.61 -16.78
C LEU A 54 6.64 7.48 -17.14
N ASP A 55 7.93 7.73 -17.05
CA ASP A 55 8.95 6.69 -17.14
C ASP A 55 9.56 6.39 -15.77
N LEU A 56 9.69 5.10 -15.43
CA LEU A 56 10.73 4.69 -14.48
C LEU A 56 12.07 4.70 -15.23
N ARG A 57 12.79 5.80 -15.13
CA ARG A 57 13.98 6.09 -15.95
C ARG A 57 15.28 5.82 -15.21
N ALA A 58 16.21 5.14 -15.87
CA ALA A 58 17.60 5.08 -15.46
C ALA A 58 18.29 6.42 -15.76
N VAL A 59 18.83 7.06 -14.73
CA VAL A 59 19.59 8.31 -14.85
C VAL A 59 21.05 8.02 -14.53
N TYR A 60 21.94 8.36 -15.46
CA TYR A 60 23.37 8.13 -15.34
C TYR A 60 24.15 9.44 -15.18
N ASP A 61 24.89 9.57 -14.09
CA ASP A 61 25.84 10.65 -13.83
C ASP A 61 27.17 10.07 -13.30
N PRO A 62 28.23 9.95 -14.12
CA PRO A 62 29.49 9.36 -13.70
C PRO A 62 30.19 10.14 -12.57
N GLY A 63 29.82 11.41 -12.35
CA GLY A 63 30.38 12.24 -11.28
C GLY A 63 29.64 12.12 -9.95
N ALA A 64 28.46 11.49 -9.92
CA ALA A 64 27.66 11.33 -8.73
C ALA A 64 28.19 10.22 -7.80
N ARG A 65 27.76 10.26 -6.54
CA ARG A 65 28.06 9.20 -5.56
C ARG A 65 27.49 7.85 -6.00
N ASP A 66 26.26 7.87 -6.50
CA ASP A 66 25.56 6.73 -7.08
C ASP A 66 25.39 7.03 -8.57
N PRO A 67 26.31 6.54 -9.43
CA PRO A 67 26.36 6.99 -10.82
C PRO A 67 25.19 6.54 -11.67
N LEU A 68 24.41 5.57 -11.20
CA LEU A 68 23.19 5.08 -11.84
C LEU A 68 22.09 5.04 -10.79
N VAL A 69 20.98 5.69 -11.06
CA VAL A 69 19.78 5.69 -10.21
C VAL A 69 18.54 5.48 -11.07
N VAL A 70 17.43 5.10 -10.44
CA VAL A 70 16.12 5.04 -11.09
C VAL A 70 15.22 6.10 -10.47
N LEU A 71 14.65 6.96 -11.30
CA LEU A 71 13.70 8.01 -10.91
C LEU A 71 12.37 7.80 -11.65
N ALA A 72 11.28 8.31 -11.08
CA ALA A 72 10.05 8.50 -11.84
C ALA A 72 10.15 9.85 -12.57
N VAL A 73 10.08 9.85 -13.90
CA VAL A 73 10.20 11.06 -14.73
C VAL A 73 8.89 11.31 -15.44
N ASP A 74 8.26 12.43 -15.08
CA ASP A 74 7.03 12.96 -15.66
C ASP A 74 7.39 13.81 -16.88
N GLU A 75 7.21 13.23 -18.07
CA GLU A 75 7.56 13.84 -19.35
C GLU A 75 6.65 15.02 -19.69
N ASP A 76 5.39 14.98 -19.27
CA ASP A 76 4.41 16.03 -19.58
C ASP A 76 4.75 17.33 -18.86
N HIS A 77 5.31 17.24 -17.65
CA HIS A 77 5.64 18.39 -16.82
C HIS A 77 7.15 18.66 -16.68
N GLY A 78 8.01 17.79 -17.24
CA GLY A 78 9.46 17.90 -17.12
C GLY A 78 9.94 17.81 -15.67
N ALA A 79 9.28 16.97 -14.87
CA ALA A 79 9.57 16.78 -13.45
C ALA A 79 10.17 15.40 -13.19
N SER A 80 10.95 15.26 -12.12
CA SER A 80 11.53 13.98 -11.70
C SER A 80 11.40 13.81 -10.21
N TYR A 81 11.06 12.59 -9.78
CA TYR A 81 10.77 12.25 -8.41
C TYR A 81 11.60 11.03 -7.98
N THR A 82 12.17 11.08 -6.78
CA THR A 82 12.65 9.87 -6.12
C THR A 82 11.46 9.02 -5.66
N PRO A 83 11.64 7.70 -5.40
CA PRO A 83 10.52 6.83 -5.05
C PRO A 83 9.71 7.25 -3.82
N ASP A 84 10.32 7.99 -2.87
CA ASP A 84 9.69 8.52 -1.67
C ASP A 84 8.95 9.85 -1.88
N GLN A 85 9.13 10.51 -3.03
CA GLN A 85 8.48 11.77 -3.38
C GLN A 85 7.18 11.58 -4.17
N CYS A 86 6.88 10.38 -4.64
CA CYS A 86 5.71 10.12 -5.48
C CYS A 86 5.00 8.80 -5.16
N VAL A 87 3.72 8.76 -5.51
CA VAL A 87 2.89 7.56 -5.59
C VAL A 87 2.35 7.43 -7.01
N LEU A 88 2.47 6.25 -7.58
CA LEU A 88 1.92 5.91 -8.89
C LEU A 88 0.51 5.36 -8.71
N VAL A 89 -0.49 6.03 -9.27
CA VAL A 89 -1.90 5.68 -9.06
C VAL A 89 -2.40 4.84 -10.23
N VAL A 90 -2.92 3.65 -9.93
CA VAL A 90 -3.66 2.82 -10.87
C VAL A 90 -5.13 3.02 -10.57
N GLY A 91 -5.80 3.84 -11.39
CA GLY A 91 -7.20 4.20 -11.19
C GLY A 91 -8.15 2.99 -11.27
N GLU A 92 -9.32 3.08 -10.63
CA GLU A 92 -10.37 2.06 -10.73
C GLU A 92 -10.84 1.88 -12.19
N SER A 93 -10.72 2.92 -13.02
CA SER A 93 -10.97 2.86 -14.47
C SER A 93 -10.04 1.87 -15.20
N ALA A 94 -8.89 1.52 -14.62
CA ALA A 94 -7.98 0.51 -15.17
C ALA A 94 -8.48 -0.93 -14.94
N ARG A 95 -9.59 -1.13 -14.21
CA ARG A 95 -10.11 -2.45 -13.86
C ARG A 95 -10.75 -3.13 -15.06
N LEU A 96 -10.22 -4.30 -15.40
CA LEU A 96 -10.70 -5.22 -16.42
C LEU A 96 -11.15 -6.54 -15.79
N THR A 97 -11.91 -7.31 -16.56
CA THR A 97 -12.28 -8.69 -16.24
C THR A 97 -11.47 -9.62 -17.13
N LEU A 98 -10.76 -10.58 -16.53
CA LEU A 98 -9.91 -11.50 -17.29
C LEU A 98 -10.75 -12.41 -18.23
N PRO A 99 -10.37 -12.52 -19.52
CA PRO A 99 -10.94 -13.52 -20.40
C PRO A 99 -10.45 -14.94 -20.04
N ALA A 100 -11.06 -15.97 -20.62
CA ALA A 100 -10.59 -17.34 -20.46
C ALA A 100 -9.16 -17.52 -20.99
N GLY A 101 -8.36 -18.33 -20.27
CA GLY A 101 -7.06 -18.81 -20.75
C GLY A 101 -5.90 -17.81 -20.64
N THR A 102 -6.06 -16.70 -19.91
CA THR A 102 -4.92 -15.82 -19.60
C THR A 102 -3.98 -16.47 -18.58
N PRO A 103 -2.68 -16.08 -18.54
CA PRO A 103 -1.77 -16.50 -17.49
C PRO A 103 -1.97 -15.76 -16.15
N PHE A 104 -2.81 -14.73 -16.11
CA PHE A 104 -2.88 -13.78 -14.98
C PHE A 104 -3.84 -14.19 -13.86
N GLY A 105 -4.68 -15.19 -14.10
CA GLY A 105 -5.74 -15.60 -13.18
C GLY A 105 -6.81 -16.44 -13.87
N ASN A 106 -7.92 -16.68 -13.19
CA ASN A 106 -9.04 -17.40 -13.78
C ASN A 106 -9.91 -16.46 -14.64
N GLU A 107 -10.69 -17.03 -15.54
CA GLU A 107 -11.73 -16.29 -16.25
C GLU A 107 -12.67 -15.61 -15.25
N GLY A 108 -12.96 -14.33 -15.47
CA GLY A 108 -13.85 -13.55 -14.61
C GLY A 108 -13.14 -12.87 -13.43
N ASP A 109 -11.90 -13.23 -13.11
CA ASP A 109 -11.13 -12.56 -12.06
C ASP A 109 -10.82 -11.09 -12.47
N PRO A 110 -10.76 -10.15 -11.50
CA PRO A 110 -10.37 -8.78 -11.78
C PRO A 110 -8.87 -8.62 -12.00
N ILE A 111 -8.50 -7.67 -12.86
CA ILE A 111 -7.14 -7.17 -13.00
C ILE A 111 -7.17 -5.67 -13.28
N HIS A 112 -6.26 -4.88 -12.71
CA HIS A 112 -6.10 -3.47 -13.05
C HIS A 112 -4.90 -3.33 -13.96
N VAL A 113 -5.08 -2.75 -15.15
CA VAL A 113 -4.03 -2.70 -16.17
C VAL A 113 -3.75 -1.27 -16.56
N LEU A 114 -2.53 -0.78 -16.29
CA LEU A 114 -2.00 0.35 -17.03
C LEU A 114 -1.54 -0.17 -18.40
N PRO A 115 -2.16 0.27 -19.51
CA PRO A 115 -1.92 -0.33 -20.82
C PRO A 115 -0.58 0.10 -21.42
N GLN A 116 0.04 -0.77 -22.22
CA GLN A 116 1.25 -0.42 -23.00
C GLN A 116 1.01 0.64 -24.09
N SER A 117 -0.25 0.93 -24.40
CA SER A 117 -0.67 1.93 -25.36
C SER A 117 -1.43 2.98 -24.58
N GLN A 118 -1.04 4.23 -24.72
CA GLN A 118 -1.58 5.34 -23.94
C GLN A 118 -3.12 5.37 -23.92
N ASP A 119 -3.66 5.39 -22.70
CA ASP A 119 -5.03 5.77 -22.40
C ASP A 119 -4.96 7.11 -21.63
N PRO A 120 -5.55 8.20 -22.12
CA PRO A 120 -5.41 9.53 -21.51
C PRO A 120 -6.01 9.65 -20.10
N ASP A 121 -6.85 8.69 -19.69
CA ASP A 121 -7.45 8.65 -18.36
C ASP A 121 -6.61 7.83 -17.35
N LEU A 122 -5.53 7.20 -17.80
CA LEU A 122 -4.65 6.34 -16.99
C LEU A 122 -3.19 6.79 -17.07
N LEU A 123 -2.40 6.41 -16.08
CA LEU A 123 -0.95 6.65 -16.07
C LEU A 123 -0.31 5.90 -17.25
N ASP A 124 0.38 6.63 -18.12
CA ASP A 124 1.08 6.09 -19.28
C ASP A 124 2.51 5.70 -18.84
N LEU A 125 2.63 4.47 -18.33
CA LEU A 125 3.79 4.02 -17.55
C LEU A 125 4.81 3.21 -18.37
N GLY A 126 5.94 3.85 -18.65
CA GLY A 126 7.09 3.27 -19.34
C GLY A 126 8.29 2.95 -18.44
N VAL A 127 9.29 2.33 -19.04
CA VAL A 127 10.67 2.27 -18.55
C VAL A 127 11.59 2.89 -19.59
N SER A 128 12.58 3.66 -19.14
CA SER A 128 13.41 4.44 -20.05
C SER A 128 14.89 4.42 -19.69
N ALA A 129 15.71 4.34 -20.73
CA ALA A 129 17.15 4.61 -20.68
C ALA A 129 17.51 5.84 -21.54
N GLU A 130 16.54 6.73 -21.79
CA GLU A 130 16.76 8.02 -22.42
C GLU A 130 17.68 8.92 -21.58
N GLY A 131 18.38 9.83 -22.26
CA GLY A 131 19.39 10.69 -21.64
C GLY A 131 20.74 10.00 -21.43
N ILE A 132 20.84 8.68 -21.52
CA ILE A 132 22.12 7.95 -21.51
C ILE A 132 22.70 7.91 -22.93
N PRO A 133 23.88 8.51 -23.19
CA PRO A 133 24.49 8.47 -24.50
C PRO A 133 24.88 7.05 -24.93
N GLY A 134 24.72 6.76 -26.22
CA GLY A 134 25.26 5.54 -26.81
C GLY A 134 26.79 5.45 -26.63
N GLY A 135 27.29 4.25 -26.37
CA GLY A 135 28.72 4.02 -26.12
C GLY A 135 29.19 4.24 -24.67
N VAL A 136 28.28 4.58 -23.75
CA VAL A 136 28.59 4.58 -22.31
C VAL A 136 28.57 3.15 -21.75
N PHE A 137 27.58 2.36 -22.15
CA PHE A 137 27.42 0.96 -21.78
C PHE A 137 27.68 0.05 -22.98
N ALA A 138 28.22 -1.15 -22.73
CA ALA A 138 28.56 -2.15 -23.75
C ALA A 138 27.33 -2.87 -24.35
N GLY A 139 26.13 -2.54 -23.87
CA GLY A 139 24.84 -3.07 -24.29
C GLY A 139 23.71 -2.32 -23.59
N ASP A 140 22.52 -2.92 -23.62
CA ASP A 140 21.32 -2.36 -23.00
C ASP A 140 21.39 -2.39 -21.47
N LEU A 141 20.54 -1.57 -20.83
CA LEU A 141 20.33 -1.64 -19.39
C LEU A 141 19.27 -2.69 -19.08
N SER A 142 19.46 -3.40 -17.97
CA SER A 142 18.44 -4.27 -17.38
C SER A 142 17.82 -3.59 -16.17
N PHE A 143 16.49 -3.56 -16.12
CA PHE A 143 15.66 -3.15 -15.00
C PHE A 143 15.09 -4.42 -14.35
N ARG A 144 15.80 -4.97 -13.38
CA ARG A 144 15.40 -6.22 -12.71
C ARG A 144 14.46 -5.93 -11.55
N PHE A 145 13.34 -6.63 -11.51
CA PHE A 145 12.36 -6.57 -10.42
C PHE A 145 12.84 -7.50 -9.31
N SER A 146 13.22 -6.92 -8.16
CA SER A 146 13.83 -7.67 -7.05
C SER A 146 12.90 -7.95 -5.89
N ALA A 147 11.82 -7.16 -5.74
CA ALA A 147 10.79 -7.41 -4.74
C ALA A 147 9.46 -6.77 -5.15
N VAL A 148 8.37 -7.48 -4.93
CA VAL A 148 7.00 -6.95 -5.02
C VAL A 148 6.28 -7.35 -3.74
N SER A 149 5.68 -6.38 -3.06
CA SER A 149 4.78 -6.64 -1.93
C SER A 149 3.46 -5.93 -2.15
N GLY A 150 2.35 -6.62 -1.95
CA GLY A 150 1.01 -6.06 -2.13
C GLY A 150 -0.08 -7.11 -1.89
N PRO A 151 -1.37 -6.73 -2.01
CA PRO A 151 -2.50 -7.63 -1.79
C PRO A 151 -2.70 -8.69 -2.88
N GLY A 152 -2.02 -8.56 -4.02
CA GLY A 152 -2.09 -9.49 -5.13
C GLY A 152 -0.77 -9.59 -5.88
N LYS A 153 -0.83 -10.09 -7.11
CA LYS A 153 0.31 -10.25 -8.00
C LYS A 153 0.44 -9.05 -8.95
N LEU A 154 1.67 -8.76 -9.33
CA LEU A 154 2.09 -7.90 -10.43
C LEU A 154 2.54 -8.76 -11.63
N PHE A 155 2.08 -8.38 -12.83
CA PHE A 155 2.54 -8.90 -14.12
C PHE A 155 2.92 -7.76 -15.05
N LEU A 156 4.01 -7.93 -15.80
CA LEU A 156 4.35 -7.03 -16.91
C LEU A 156 4.47 -7.83 -18.20
N TRP A 157 3.80 -7.38 -19.26
CA TRP A 157 3.83 -8.07 -20.55
C TRP A 157 3.64 -7.13 -21.73
N LYS A 158 4.06 -7.60 -22.91
CA LYS A 158 3.68 -7.01 -24.20
C LYS A 158 2.63 -7.87 -24.91
N SER A 159 1.69 -7.21 -25.55
CA SER A 159 0.72 -7.84 -26.44
C SER A 159 1.06 -7.50 -27.89
N THR A 160 1.52 -8.49 -28.64
CA THR A 160 1.89 -8.38 -30.06
C THR A 160 0.72 -8.71 -31.01
N SER A 161 -0.31 -9.39 -30.49
CA SER A 161 -1.56 -9.70 -31.17
C SER A 161 -2.66 -9.99 -30.13
N PRO A 162 -3.96 -9.95 -30.51
CA PRO A 162 -5.03 -10.28 -29.58
C PRO A 162 -4.87 -11.67 -28.96
N GLY A 163 -4.85 -11.75 -27.63
CA GLY A 163 -4.66 -13.00 -26.87
C GLY A 163 -3.21 -13.46 -26.75
N SER A 164 -2.23 -12.70 -27.26
CA SER A 164 -0.80 -12.93 -27.03
C SER A 164 -0.31 -12.18 -25.79
N TYR A 165 0.44 -12.87 -24.94
CA TYR A 165 1.01 -12.35 -23.70
C TYR A 165 2.48 -12.74 -23.63
N ASP A 166 3.37 -11.82 -24.04
CA ASP A 166 4.81 -11.96 -23.84
C ASP A 166 5.17 -11.41 -22.45
N VAL A 167 5.11 -12.29 -21.45
CA VAL A 167 5.26 -11.94 -20.03
C VAL A 167 6.74 -11.79 -19.68
N ALA A 168 7.14 -10.60 -19.27
CA ALA A 168 8.50 -10.26 -18.87
C ALA A 168 8.71 -10.32 -17.35
N VAL A 169 7.64 -10.11 -16.56
CA VAL A 169 7.68 -10.18 -15.10
C VAL A 169 6.43 -10.89 -14.61
N ASP A 170 6.61 -11.90 -13.76
CA ASP A 170 5.54 -12.55 -12.99
C ASP A 170 5.96 -12.58 -11.51
N SER A 171 5.33 -11.78 -10.67
CA SER A 171 5.62 -11.84 -9.22
C SER A 171 4.94 -13.01 -8.50
N GLY A 172 4.05 -13.73 -9.19
CA GLY A 172 3.23 -14.80 -8.67
C GLY A 172 3.89 -16.18 -8.66
N ASP A 173 4.93 -16.40 -9.48
CA ASP A 173 5.79 -17.59 -9.46
C ASP A 173 7.15 -17.33 -8.76
N GLY A 174 7.42 -16.07 -8.43
CA GLY A 174 8.55 -15.61 -7.63
C GLY A 174 9.60 -14.92 -8.50
N LEU A 175 10.21 -13.85 -7.98
CA LEU A 175 11.11 -13.02 -8.77
C LEU A 175 12.53 -13.62 -8.86
N GLY A 176 12.99 -13.79 -10.09
CA GLY A 176 14.31 -14.28 -10.45
C GLY A 176 15.15 -13.30 -11.27
N VAL A 177 16.16 -13.82 -11.94
CA VAL A 177 17.03 -13.03 -12.85
C VAL A 177 16.38 -12.75 -14.21
N THR A 178 15.30 -13.48 -14.52
CA THR A 178 14.55 -13.34 -15.78
C THR A 178 13.46 -12.28 -15.69
N ASP A 179 13.06 -11.87 -14.48
CA ASP A 179 12.07 -10.82 -14.23
C ASP A 179 12.68 -9.43 -14.40
N GLN A 180 12.91 -9.07 -15.65
CA GLN A 180 13.57 -7.83 -16.02
C GLN A 180 13.00 -7.23 -17.30
N LEU A 181 13.06 -5.90 -17.37
CA LEU A 181 12.82 -5.15 -18.61
C LEU A 181 14.16 -4.68 -19.16
N VAL A 182 14.33 -4.68 -20.48
CA VAL A 182 15.61 -4.38 -21.12
C VAL A 182 15.39 -3.30 -22.18
N PRO A 183 15.14 -2.03 -21.78
CA PRO A 183 15.02 -0.94 -22.74
C PRO A 183 16.36 -0.69 -23.43
N SER A 184 16.31 -0.40 -24.72
CA SER A 184 17.50 0.02 -25.47
C SER A 184 18.09 1.30 -24.91
N ILE A 185 19.43 1.43 -24.93
CA ILE A 185 20.09 2.70 -24.57
C ILE A 185 19.55 3.84 -25.42
N GLY A 186 19.14 4.94 -24.77
CA GLY A 186 18.55 6.10 -25.43
C GLY A 186 17.09 5.91 -25.86
N GLY A 187 16.45 4.79 -25.49
CA GLY A 187 15.05 4.52 -25.77
C GLY A 187 14.18 4.43 -24.52
N HIS A 188 12.87 4.52 -24.74
CA HIS A 188 11.84 4.20 -23.76
C HIS A 188 10.96 3.06 -24.29
N GLU A 189 10.40 2.28 -23.39
CA GLU A 189 9.52 1.17 -23.71
C GLU A 189 8.31 1.11 -22.79
N HIS A 190 7.15 0.87 -23.38
CA HIS A 190 5.90 0.65 -22.67
C HIS A 190 5.54 -0.82 -22.57
N PHE A 191 4.96 -1.18 -21.43
CA PHE A 191 4.48 -2.52 -21.10
C PHE A 191 3.08 -2.39 -20.49
N ASN A 192 2.30 -3.47 -20.54
CA ASN A 192 1.09 -3.52 -19.73
C ASN A 192 1.51 -3.84 -18.29
N TRP A 193 1.06 -3.05 -17.32
CA TRP A 193 1.29 -3.30 -15.90
C TRP A 193 -0.01 -3.79 -15.25
N GLY A 194 -0.08 -5.08 -14.93
CA GLY A 194 -1.27 -5.73 -14.41
C GLY A 194 -1.20 -6.03 -12.91
N PHE A 195 -2.20 -5.61 -12.16
CA PHE A 195 -2.35 -5.84 -10.72
C PHE A 195 -3.60 -6.65 -10.42
N THR A 196 -3.47 -7.82 -9.80
CA THR A 196 -4.61 -8.74 -9.60
C THR A 196 -5.53 -8.40 -8.44
N ALA A 197 -5.19 -7.40 -7.62
CA ALA A 197 -6.00 -6.96 -6.51
C ALA A 197 -5.83 -5.45 -6.28
N PRO A 198 -6.86 -4.75 -5.78
CA PRO A 198 -6.70 -3.36 -5.39
C PRO A 198 -5.99 -3.25 -4.03
N GLY A 199 -5.23 -2.17 -3.84
CA GLY A 199 -4.52 -1.80 -2.62
C GLY A 199 -3.13 -1.24 -2.88
N VAL A 200 -2.32 -1.16 -1.81
CA VAL A 200 -0.96 -0.59 -1.89
C VAL A 200 0.04 -1.66 -2.29
N TYR A 201 0.77 -1.42 -3.37
CA TYR A 201 1.90 -2.23 -3.81
C TYR A 201 3.20 -1.45 -3.61
N ARG A 202 4.27 -2.16 -3.24
CA ARG A 202 5.64 -1.66 -3.29
C ARG A 202 6.40 -2.51 -4.29
N VAL A 203 6.87 -1.89 -5.36
CA VAL A 203 7.60 -2.54 -6.45
C VAL A 203 9.03 -2.05 -6.43
N THR A 204 9.97 -2.98 -6.22
CA THR A 204 11.39 -2.68 -6.10
C THR A 204 12.13 -3.17 -7.33
N LEU A 205 12.88 -2.26 -7.96
CA LEU A 205 13.73 -2.59 -9.09
C LEU A 205 15.17 -2.10 -8.90
N VAL A 206 16.07 -2.73 -9.64
CA VAL A 206 17.49 -2.37 -9.76
C VAL A 206 17.82 -2.25 -11.24
N ALA A 207 18.26 -1.07 -11.66
CA ALA A 207 18.84 -0.87 -12.98
C ALA A 207 20.30 -1.30 -12.98
N SER A 208 20.75 -2.00 -14.02
CA SER A 208 22.14 -2.42 -14.15
C SER A 208 22.60 -2.46 -15.59
N GLY A 209 23.91 -2.27 -15.80
CA GLY A 209 24.54 -2.35 -17.11
C GLY A 209 26.06 -2.43 -16.99
N ARG A 210 26.72 -2.78 -18.09
CA ARG A 210 28.19 -2.87 -18.19
C ARG A 210 28.78 -1.59 -18.79
N PRO A 211 29.39 -0.66 -18.02
CA PRO A 211 30.06 0.48 -18.63
C PRO A 211 31.22 0.01 -19.53
N ILE A 212 31.44 0.66 -20.67
CA ILE A 212 32.49 0.26 -21.62
C ILE A 212 33.88 0.35 -20.99
N ASP A 213 34.11 1.41 -20.21
CA ASP A 213 35.41 1.69 -19.59
C ASP A 213 35.60 1.00 -18.23
N ALA A 214 34.58 0.26 -17.75
CA ALA A 214 34.63 -0.43 -16.47
C ALA A 214 34.70 -1.96 -16.65
N GLY A 215 35.61 -2.58 -15.90
CA GLY A 215 35.74 -4.05 -15.84
C GLY A 215 34.65 -4.76 -15.03
N VAL A 216 33.66 -4.03 -14.51
CA VAL A 216 32.60 -4.54 -13.64
C VAL A 216 31.25 -3.91 -14.00
N ASP A 217 30.18 -4.62 -13.70
CA ASP A 217 28.82 -4.13 -13.94
C ASP A 217 28.50 -3.04 -12.91
N LEU A 218 27.83 -1.99 -13.37
CA LEU A 218 27.29 -0.94 -12.54
C LEU A 218 25.81 -1.27 -12.26
N ALA A 219 25.42 -1.21 -10.99
CA ALA A 219 24.04 -1.39 -10.57
C ALA A 219 23.60 -0.17 -9.75
N SER A 220 22.35 0.23 -9.92
CA SER A 220 21.74 1.26 -9.09
C SER A 220 21.50 0.73 -7.66
N PRO A 221 21.32 1.62 -6.67
CA PRO A 221 20.57 1.28 -5.47
C PRO A 221 19.19 0.72 -5.83
N ALA A 222 18.62 -0.08 -4.93
CA ALA A 222 17.25 -0.55 -5.07
C ALA A 222 16.27 0.63 -4.97
N ALA A 223 15.43 0.81 -5.98
CA ALA A 223 14.39 1.83 -6.01
C ALA A 223 13.03 1.18 -5.79
N THR A 224 12.34 1.53 -4.69
CA THR A 224 11.03 0.97 -4.33
C THR A 224 9.92 1.99 -4.56
N PHE A 225 9.19 1.86 -5.64
CA PHE A 225 8.04 2.72 -5.97
C PHE A 225 6.76 2.18 -5.32
N GLU A 226 5.97 3.11 -4.78
CA GLU A 226 4.66 2.82 -4.21
C GLU A 226 3.57 3.01 -5.26
N PHE A 227 2.75 1.98 -5.44
CA PHE A 227 1.59 2.00 -6.32
C PHE A 227 0.31 1.95 -5.50
N HIS A 228 -0.62 2.85 -5.79
CA HIS A 228 -1.98 2.83 -5.22
C HIS A 228 -2.92 2.28 -6.28
N VAL A 229 -3.27 1.00 -6.16
CA VAL A 229 -4.27 0.35 -7.02
C VAL A 229 -5.64 0.56 -6.40
N LEU A 230 -6.46 1.39 -7.04
CA LEU A 230 -7.75 1.77 -6.50
C LEU A 230 -8.80 0.65 -6.67
N PRO A 231 -9.82 0.58 -5.79
CA PRO A 231 -9.94 1.35 -4.55
C PRO A 231 -8.95 0.84 -3.50
N LEU A 232 -8.27 1.76 -2.81
CA LEU A 232 -7.48 1.35 -1.65
C LEU A 232 -8.40 0.71 -0.60
N PRO A 233 -7.92 -0.32 0.13
CA PRO A 233 -8.63 -0.80 1.29
C PRO A 233 -8.85 0.40 2.21
N PRO A 234 -10.04 0.51 2.82
CA PRO A 234 -10.33 1.61 3.72
C PRO A 234 -9.26 1.69 4.80
N GLU A 235 -8.82 2.90 5.13
CA GLU A 235 -7.82 3.07 6.18
C GLU A 235 -8.30 2.41 7.47
N PRO A 236 -7.42 1.65 8.15
CA PRO A 236 -7.75 1.13 9.46
C PRO A 236 -8.06 2.29 10.39
N ALA A 237 -8.97 2.07 11.35
CA ALA A 237 -9.35 3.12 12.27
C ALA A 237 -8.11 3.67 13.00
N ARG A 238 -7.97 4.99 13.09
CA ARG A 238 -6.82 5.63 13.76
C ARG A 238 -7.22 6.34 15.03
N LEU A 239 -6.50 6.00 16.10
CA LEU A 239 -6.34 6.68 17.38
C LEU A 239 -5.48 7.95 17.34
N ARG A 240 -6.02 9.17 17.52
CA ARG A 240 -5.18 10.35 17.85
C ARG A 240 -5.67 11.05 19.12
N VAL A 241 -4.81 11.15 20.14
CA VAL A 241 -5.11 11.96 21.33
C VAL A 241 -5.02 13.44 20.95
N VAL A 242 -6.14 14.15 21.07
CA VAL A 242 -6.24 15.60 20.76
C VAL A 242 -6.26 16.47 22.01
N GLY A 243 -6.42 15.87 23.20
CA GLY A 243 -6.21 16.58 24.45
C GLY A 243 -6.68 15.80 25.68
N ILE A 244 -6.59 16.47 26.82
CA ILE A 244 -7.10 15.97 28.11
C ILE A 244 -8.08 17.03 28.63
N ALA A 245 -9.26 16.60 29.06
CA ALA A 245 -10.26 17.46 29.70
C ALA A 245 -9.87 17.75 31.16
N ALA A 246 -10.50 18.76 31.78
CA ALA A 246 -10.16 19.19 33.14
C ALA A 246 -10.38 18.09 34.20
N ASP A 247 -11.31 17.16 33.95
CA ASP A 247 -11.57 15.98 34.78
C ASP A 247 -10.59 14.82 34.52
N GLY A 248 -9.65 15.00 33.60
CA GLY A 248 -8.66 14.01 33.20
C GLY A 248 -9.13 13.03 32.13
N ALA A 249 -10.33 13.20 31.56
CA ALA A 249 -10.78 12.39 30.43
C ALA A 249 -9.95 12.65 29.17
N LEU A 250 -9.64 11.62 28.39
CA LEU A 250 -8.95 11.77 27.12
C LEU A 250 -9.92 12.21 26.04
N ARG A 251 -9.56 13.26 25.30
CA ARG A 251 -10.20 13.61 24.04
C ARG A 251 -9.41 12.98 22.93
N VAL A 252 -10.07 12.14 22.15
CA VAL A 252 -9.46 11.30 21.14
C VAL A 252 -10.21 11.49 19.84
N GLU A 253 -9.50 11.81 18.77
CA GLU A 253 -10.02 11.78 17.41
C GLU A 253 -9.92 10.35 16.89
N LEU A 254 -11.08 9.77 16.57
CA LEU A 254 -11.20 8.50 15.86
C LEU A 254 -11.40 8.81 14.37
N ALA A 255 -10.44 8.43 13.55
CA ALA A 255 -10.60 8.42 12.09
C ALA A 255 -10.99 7.01 11.62
N GLY A 256 -11.82 6.91 10.57
CA GLY A 256 -12.24 5.65 9.98
C GLY A 256 -13.27 5.83 8.86
N ILE A 257 -13.91 4.73 8.43
CA ILE A 257 -14.85 4.76 7.32
C ILE A 257 -16.17 5.40 7.76
N PRO A 258 -16.74 6.36 7.00
CA PRO A 258 -18.11 6.83 7.24
C PRO A 258 -19.11 5.66 7.29
N GLY A 259 -19.99 5.66 8.30
CA GLY A 259 -20.96 4.60 8.57
C GLY A 259 -20.42 3.41 9.37
N SER A 260 -19.10 3.26 9.51
CA SER A 260 -18.53 2.17 10.33
C SER A 260 -18.76 2.41 11.82
N THR A 261 -18.94 1.30 12.55
CA THR A 261 -19.14 1.31 14.00
C THR A 261 -17.93 0.71 14.68
N HIS A 262 -17.41 1.41 15.69
CA HIS A 262 -16.24 1.00 16.45
C HIS A 262 -16.60 0.84 17.93
N GLU A 263 -16.10 -0.22 18.55
CA GLU A 263 -16.08 -0.38 19.99
C GLU A 263 -14.79 0.23 20.54
N VAL A 264 -14.93 1.18 21.44
CA VAL A 264 -13.82 1.89 22.07
C VAL A 264 -13.58 1.28 23.44
N PHE A 265 -12.34 0.83 23.68
CA PHE A 265 -11.94 0.25 24.95
C PHE A 265 -10.91 1.12 25.63
N ALA A 266 -10.99 1.16 26.96
CA ALA A 266 -10.04 1.80 27.84
C ALA A 266 -9.33 0.75 28.70
N SER A 267 -8.05 0.99 29.00
CA SER A 267 -7.26 0.19 29.94
C SER A 267 -6.36 1.09 30.76
N SER A 268 -6.03 0.68 31.98
CA SER A 268 -5.02 1.34 32.82
C SER A 268 -3.68 0.61 32.89
N ASP A 269 -3.63 -0.63 32.39
CA ASP A 269 -2.50 -1.55 32.54
C ASP A 269 -2.13 -2.30 31.25
N LEU A 270 -2.86 -2.06 30.14
CA LEU A 270 -2.78 -2.78 28.86
C LEU A 270 -3.22 -4.25 28.90
N GLU A 271 -3.54 -4.79 30.07
CA GLU A 271 -3.95 -6.18 30.26
C GLU A 271 -5.48 -6.29 30.29
N VAL A 272 -6.13 -5.47 31.10
CA VAL A 272 -7.59 -5.46 31.27
C VAL A 272 -8.18 -4.32 30.45
N TRP A 273 -9.04 -4.68 29.50
CA TRP A 273 -9.72 -3.75 28.60
C TRP A 273 -11.20 -3.68 28.91
N THR A 274 -11.70 -2.48 29.21
CA THR A 274 -13.11 -2.23 29.49
C THR A 274 -13.74 -1.46 28.34
N LEU A 275 -14.92 -1.86 27.88
CA LEU A 275 -15.67 -1.13 26.87
C LEU A 275 -16.07 0.25 27.42
N ALA A 276 -15.53 1.31 26.81
CA ALA A 276 -15.84 2.70 27.14
C ALA A 276 -17.06 3.21 26.36
N GLY A 277 -17.32 2.65 25.17
CA GLY A 277 -18.50 2.98 24.38
C GLY A 277 -18.45 2.42 22.96
N SER A 278 -19.53 2.67 22.20
CA SER A 278 -19.60 2.35 20.78
C SER A 278 -19.84 3.62 19.97
N VAL A 279 -19.12 3.77 18.87
CA VAL A 279 -19.03 4.99 18.08
C VAL A 279 -19.26 4.66 16.62
N THR A 280 -20.40 5.09 16.08
CA THR A 280 -20.61 5.14 14.63
C THR A 280 -20.08 6.46 14.09
N LEU A 281 -19.27 6.38 13.03
CA LEU A 281 -18.72 7.54 12.35
C LEU A 281 -19.75 8.08 11.34
N ALA A 282 -20.20 9.33 11.49
CA ALA A 282 -21.08 9.96 10.50
C ALA A 282 -20.28 10.53 9.30
N GLY A 283 -18.99 10.83 9.50
CA GLY A 283 -18.02 11.24 8.48
C GLY A 283 -16.72 10.46 8.63
N SER A 284 -15.60 10.96 8.09
CA SER A 284 -14.30 10.27 8.16
C SER A 284 -13.62 10.36 9.54
N THR A 285 -14.02 11.33 10.37
CA THR A 285 -13.44 11.54 11.71
C THR A 285 -14.52 11.88 12.73
N ARG A 286 -14.28 11.53 14.00
CA ARG A 286 -15.10 11.95 15.13
C ARG A 286 -14.26 12.09 16.39
N GLU A 287 -14.36 13.24 17.07
CA GLU A 287 -13.83 13.39 18.41
C GLU A 287 -14.74 12.67 19.42
N ILE A 288 -14.11 11.91 20.32
CA ILE A 288 -14.75 11.17 21.40
C ILE A 288 -14.03 11.45 22.70
N THR A 289 -14.78 11.46 23.80
CA THR A 289 -14.22 11.59 25.15
C THR A 289 -14.21 10.23 25.82
N VAL A 290 -13.03 9.79 26.24
CA VAL A 290 -12.83 8.55 27.00
C VAL A 290 -12.60 8.90 28.47
N PRO A 291 -13.49 8.52 29.39
CA PRO A 291 -13.36 8.84 30.81
C PRO A 291 -12.04 8.36 31.39
N LYS A 292 -11.47 9.13 32.31
CA LYS A 292 -10.27 8.72 33.05
C LYS A 292 -10.53 7.40 33.80
N SER A 293 -9.62 6.44 33.64
CA SER A 293 -9.59 5.21 34.43
C SER A 293 -8.20 5.05 35.03
N GLY A 294 -8.09 5.09 36.36
CA GLY A 294 -6.80 4.92 37.05
C GLY A 294 -5.78 6.05 36.84
N SER A 295 -4.49 5.71 37.01
CA SER A 295 -3.35 6.64 36.93
C SER A 295 -2.83 6.86 35.50
N ALA A 296 -2.93 5.83 34.64
CA ALA A 296 -2.62 5.87 33.21
C ALA A 296 -3.84 5.41 32.42
N LEU A 297 -4.07 5.99 31.24
CA LEU A 297 -5.20 5.63 30.37
C LEU A 297 -4.70 5.32 28.96
N PHE A 298 -4.94 4.08 28.53
CA PHE A 298 -4.72 3.57 27.19
C PHE A 298 -6.06 3.42 26.49
N VAL A 299 -6.09 3.74 25.19
CA VAL A 299 -7.32 3.67 24.39
C VAL A 299 -7.07 2.86 23.14
N ARG A 300 -8.00 1.96 22.82
CA ARG A 300 -8.05 1.30 21.52
C ARG A 300 -9.45 1.32 20.92
N ALA A 301 -9.53 1.27 19.60
CA ALA A 301 -10.77 1.11 18.87
C ALA A 301 -10.72 -0.18 18.04
N VAL A 302 -11.84 -0.90 18.01
CA VAL A 302 -12.02 -2.14 17.26
C VAL A 302 -13.26 -1.99 16.38
N ALA A 303 -13.11 -2.22 15.08
CA ALA A 303 -14.25 -2.22 14.17
C ALA A 303 -15.20 -3.39 14.47
N ARG A 304 -16.51 -3.13 14.43
CA ARG A 304 -17.56 -4.12 14.65
C ARG A 304 -18.06 -4.73 13.35
#